data_AF-A0A8S3GJE1-F1
#
_entry.id   AF-A0A8S3GJE1-F1
#
_cell.length_a   1.000
_cell.length_b   1.000
_cell.length_c   1.000
_cell.angle_alpha   90.00
_cell.angle_beta   90.00
_cell.angle_gamma   90.00
#
_symmetry.space_group_name_H-M   'P 1'
#
loop_
_entity.id
_entity.type
_entity.pdbx_description
1 polymer ?
#
loop_
_entity_poly.entity_id
_entity_poly.type
_entity_poly.pdbx_seq_one_letter_code
_entity_poly.pdbx_strand_id
1 'polypeptide(L)'
;SHHNATTNLKDLSNKFSKVQINTKSAVRRFSAKSFSIDQLIESLKNGKYKRIVTLVGAGISTPSGIPDFRTPGTGLYDNLQRYNIPYPEAIFELNYFYRNPKPFFDLAKELYPGKYFPNLI
;
A
#
# COMPACT_ATOMS: atom_id res chain seq x y z
N SER A 1 28.24 41.20 6.67
CA SER A 1 27.04 41.97 6.33
C SER A 1 26.02 41.03 5.71
N HIS A 2 25.02 40.63 6.48
CA HIS A 2 23.95 39.72 6.07
C HIS A 2 22.93 40.46 5.20
N HIS A 3 22.54 39.90 4.05
CA HIS A 3 21.34 40.33 3.32
C HIS A 3 20.41 39.14 3.12
N ASN A 4 19.25 39.24 3.77
CA ASN A 4 18.21 38.23 3.92
C ASN A 4 17.41 38.04 2.62
N ALA A 5 17.23 36.79 2.23
CA ALA A 5 16.25 36.35 1.25
C ALA A 5 14.84 36.35 1.88
N THR A 6 14.15 37.49 1.84
CA THR A 6 12.71 37.57 2.13
C THR A 6 11.95 37.86 0.84
N THR A 7 11.98 36.88 -0.08
CA THR A 7 11.02 36.82 -1.19
C THR A 7 9.62 36.61 -0.58
N ASN A 8 8.78 37.63 -0.74
CA ASN A 8 7.56 37.84 0.01
C ASN A 8 6.50 36.77 -0.34
N LEU A 9 5.95 36.10 0.68
CA LEU A 9 4.85 35.11 0.54
C LEU A 9 3.64 35.66 -0.24
N LYS A 10 3.48 36.99 -0.27
CA LYS A 10 2.45 37.68 -1.07
C LYS A 10 2.69 37.59 -2.57
N ASP A 11 3.95 37.59 -3.02
CA ASP A 11 4.29 37.44 -4.45
C ASP A 11 4.02 36.02 -4.93
N LEU A 12 4.24 35.03 -4.07
CA LEU A 12 3.94 33.64 -4.36
C LEU A 12 2.42 33.39 -4.43
N SER A 13 1.67 33.95 -3.48
CA SER A 13 0.20 33.93 -3.47
C SER A 13 -0.39 34.56 -4.73
N ASN A 14 0.16 35.69 -5.17
CA ASN A 14 -0.25 36.37 -6.42
C ASN A 14 0.16 35.60 -7.70
N LYS A 15 1.22 34.80 -7.64
CA LYS A 15 1.61 33.91 -8.75
C LYS A 15 0.67 32.72 -8.87
N PHE A 16 0.21 32.16 -7.76
CA PHE A 16 -0.74 31.05 -7.73
C PHE A 16 -2.17 31.48 -8.06
N SER A 17 -2.60 32.70 -7.71
CA SER A 17 -3.94 33.20 -8.03
C SER A 17 -4.16 33.43 -9.53
N LYS A 18 -3.10 33.69 -10.30
CA LYS A 18 -3.16 33.79 -11.78
C LYS A 18 -3.16 32.43 -12.51
N VAL A 19 -2.95 31.31 -11.80
CA VAL A 19 -3.12 29.98 -12.38
C VAL A 19 -4.59 29.59 -12.31
N GLN A 20 -5.38 30.24 -13.14
CA GLN A 20 -6.78 29.86 -13.35
C GLN A 20 -6.81 28.69 -14.34
N ILE A 21 -6.67 27.48 -13.82
CA ILE A 21 -6.84 26.26 -14.61
C ILE A 21 -8.29 26.26 -15.10
N ASN A 22 -8.50 26.47 -16.39
CA ASN A 22 -9.79 26.35 -17.03
C ASN A 22 -10.19 24.86 -17.04
N THR A 23 -10.70 24.37 -15.92
CA THR A 23 -11.08 22.96 -15.69
C THR A 23 -12.35 22.55 -16.45
N LYS A 24 -12.96 23.44 -17.26
CA LYS A 24 -14.22 23.17 -17.96
C LYS A 24 -14.10 22.22 -19.16
N SER A 25 -12.91 21.76 -19.55
CA SER A 25 -12.75 20.97 -20.79
C SER A 25 -12.03 19.63 -20.67
N ALA A 26 -11.65 19.16 -19.47
CA ALA A 26 -10.91 17.88 -19.36
C ALA A 26 -11.24 16.99 -18.15
N VAL A 27 -12.31 17.28 -17.40
CA VAL A 27 -12.92 16.25 -16.54
C VAL A 27 -14.17 15.77 -17.26
N ARG A 28 -13.99 14.91 -18.26
CA ARG A 28 -15.03 13.92 -18.57
C ARG A 28 -15.28 13.20 -17.24
N ARG A 29 -16.33 13.60 -16.53
CA ARG A 29 -16.95 12.75 -15.51
C ARG A 29 -17.36 11.50 -16.28
N PHE A 30 -16.48 10.51 -16.30
CA PHE A 30 -16.94 9.14 -16.35
C PHE A 30 -17.81 9.01 -15.11
N SER A 31 -19.11 9.28 -15.27
CA SER A 31 -20.11 8.74 -14.37
C SER A 31 -20.00 7.24 -14.56
N ALA A 32 -19.04 6.64 -13.86
CA ALA A 32 -18.91 5.20 -13.77
C ALA A 32 -20.24 4.76 -13.17
N LYS A 33 -21.08 4.15 -14.01
CA LYS A 33 -22.28 3.45 -13.55
C LYS A 33 -21.84 2.60 -12.36
N SER A 34 -22.42 2.83 -11.18
CA SER A 34 -21.99 2.14 -9.97
C SER A 34 -22.20 0.65 -10.17
N PHE A 35 -21.09 -0.10 -10.15
CA PHE A 35 -21.10 -1.55 -10.23
C PHE A 35 -21.32 -2.08 -8.82
N SER A 36 -22.42 -2.79 -8.60
CA SER A 36 -22.71 -3.38 -7.29
C SER A 36 -22.16 -4.80 -7.19
N ILE A 37 -21.97 -5.26 -5.94
CA ILE A 37 -21.59 -6.64 -5.67
C ILE A 37 -22.65 -7.64 -6.18
N ASP A 38 -23.93 -7.27 -6.10
CA ASP A 38 -25.03 -8.11 -6.58
C ASP A 38 -24.96 -8.31 -8.10
N GLN A 39 -24.66 -7.25 -8.85
CA GLN A 39 -24.47 -7.32 -10.30
C GLN A 39 -23.25 -8.17 -10.68
N LEU A 40 -22.19 -8.15 -9.86
CA LEU A 40 -21.05 -9.05 -10.02
C LEU A 40 -21.48 -10.50 -9.85
N ILE A 41 -22.19 -10.80 -8.76
CA ILE A 41 -22.66 -12.16 -8.43
C ILE A 41 -23.57 -12.69 -9.55
N GLU A 42 -24.54 -11.88 -10.00
CA GLU A 42 -25.43 -12.26 -11.10
C GLU A 42 -24.65 -12.52 -12.40
N SER A 43 -23.72 -11.63 -12.75
CA SER A 43 -22.87 -11.79 -13.94
C SER A 43 -22.01 -13.05 -13.86
N LEU A 44 -21.49 -13.39 -12.68
CA LEU A 44 -20.71 -14.62 -12.45
C LEU A 44 -21.60 -15.86 -12.59
N LYS A 45 -22.77 -15.87 -11.93
CA LYS A 45 -23.74 -16.98 -12.00
C LYS A 45 -24.24 -17.24 -13.42
N ASN A 46 -24.53 -16.17 -14.16
CA ASN A 46 -24.95 -16.26 -15.56
C ASN A 46 -23.78 -16.57 -16.51
N GLY A 47 -22.58 -16.75 -15.98
CA GLY A 47 -21.40 -17.13 -16.74
C GLY A 47 -20.94 -16.07 -17.73
N LYS A 48 -21.25 -14.79 -17.48
CA LYS A 48 -20.82 -13.67 -18.33
C LYS A 48 -19.29 -13.56 -18.39
N TYR A 49 -18.61 -13.91 -17.31
CA TYR A 49 -17.15 -13.96 -17.22
C TYR A 49 -16.68 -15.40 -17.21
N LYS A 50 -15.85 -15.79 -18.19
CA LYS A 50 -15.36 -17.17 -18.35
C LYS A 50 -13.92 -17.37 -17.90
N ARG A 51 -13.16 -16.28 -17.77
CA ARG A 51 -11.75 -16.28 -17.38
C ARG A 51 -11.57 -15.23 -16.31
N ILE A 52 -11.33 -15.67 -15.08
CA ILE A 52 -11.26 -14.82 -13.90
C ILE A 52 -9.86 -14.95 -13.33
N VAL A 53 -9.21 -13.83 -13.07
CA VAL A 53 -7.89 -13.75 -12.44
C VAL A 53 -8.06 -13.02 -11.11
N THR A 54 -7.56 -13.61 -10.04
CA THR A 54 -7.52 -12.99 -8.72
C THR A 54 -6.11 -12.47 -8.43
N LEU A 55 -6.03 -11.21 -8.00
CA LEU A 55 -4.80 -10.60 -7.51
C LEU A 55 -4.93 -10.51 -5.99
N VAL A 56 -4.11 -11.27 -5.28
CA VAL A 56 -4.17 -11.38 -3.81
C VAL A 56 -2.86 -10.93 -3.20
N GLY A 57 -2.93 -10.46 -1.96
CA GLY A 57 -1.76 -10.11 -1.14
C GLY A 57 -1.90 -10.69 0.27
N ALA A 58 -0.96 -10.38 1.16
CA ALA A 58 -0.90 -10.94 2.52
C ALA A 58 -2.21 -10.78 3.32
N GLY A 59 -2.99 -9.73 3.03
CA GLY A 59 -4.29 -9.46 3.67
C GLY A 59 -5.28 -10.63 3.62
N ILE A 60 -5.25 -11.47 2.57
CA ILE A 60 -6.15 -12.64 2.51
C ILE A 60 -5.79 -13.73 3.52
N SER A 61 -4.62 -13.66 4.15
CA SER A 61 -4.08 -14.64 5.11
C SER A 61 -4.11 -14.13 6.55
N THR A 62 -4.46 -12.86 6.79
CA THR A 62 -4.51 -12.30 8.16
C THR A 62 -5.51 -13.01 9.08
N PRO A 63 -6.70 -13.47 8.61
CA PRO A 63 -7.58 -14.27 9.47
C PRO A 63 -7.00 -15.63 9.86
N SER A 64 -6.01 -16.14 9.12
CA SER A 64 -5.30 -17.39 9.46
C SER A 64 -4.26 -17.20 10.55
N GLY A 65 -4.04 -15.96 11.02
CA GLY A 65 -2.97 -15.64 11.98
C GLY A 65 -1.61 -15.35 11.35
N ILE A 66 -1.54 -15.19 10.02
CA ILE A 66 -0.34 -14.71 9.32
C ILE A 66 -0.47 -13.19 9.18
N PRO A 67 0.35 -12.38 9.90
CA PRO A 67 0.25 -10.93 9.82
C PRO A 67 0.55 -10.44 8.39
N ASP A 68 -0.13 -9.37 7.97
CA ASP A 68 0.29 -8.64 6.79
C ASP A 68 1.52 -7.76 7.10
N PHE A 69 2.01 -7.03 6.11
CA PHE A 69 3.19 -6.21 6.27
C PHE A 69 2.91 -4.84 6.91
N ARG A 70 1.74 -4.24 6.65
CA ARG A 70 1.54 -2.78 6.72
C ARG A 70 0.40 -2.33 7.63
N THR A 71 -0.40 -3.24 8.18
CA THR A 71 -1.48 -2.86 9.09
C THR A 71 -0.90 -2.27 10.38
N PRO A 72 -1.30 -1.06 10.79
CA PRO A 72 -0.78 -0.47 12.02
C PRO A 72 -1.12 -1.32 13.25
N GLY A 73 -0.14 -1.52 14.12
CA GLY A 73 -0.24 -2.26 15.38
C GLY A 73 -0.20 -3.79 15.27
N THR A 74 -0.50 -4.37 14.11
CA THR A 74 -0.49 -5.84 13.90
C THR A 74 0.40 -6.29 12.74
N GLY A 75 0.77 -5.37 11.87
CA GLY A 75 1.60 -5.61 10.70
C GLY A 75 3.04 -5.87 11.07
N LEU A 76 3.71 -6.60 10.18
CA LEU A 76 5.08 -7.04 10.34
C LEU A 76 6.04 -5.86 10.57
N TYR A 77 5.90 -4.77 9.81
CA TYR A 77 6.78 -3.60 9.87
C TYR A 77 6.79 -2.88 11.21
N ASP A 78 5.64 -2.81 11.89
CA ASP A 78 5.54 -2.14 13.19
C ASP A 78 6.32 -2.89 14.29
N ASN A 79 6.51 -4.20 14.12
CA ASN A 79 7.23 -5.06 15.05
C ASN A 79 8.74 -5.16 14.75
N LEU A 80 9.23 -4.54 13.67
CA LEU A 80 10.65 -4.63 13.25
C LEU A 80 11.59 -3.66 13.98
N GLN A 81 11.07 -2.74 14.78
CA GLN A 81 11.88 -1.72 15.48
C GLN A 81 13.00 -2.36 16.34
N ARG A 82 12.80 -3.59 16.82
CA ARG A 82 13.79 -4.36 17.59
C ARG A 82 15.09 -4.70 16.84
N TYR A 83 15.08 -4.67 15.50
CA TYR A 83 16.23 -5.07 14.69
C TYR A 83 17.18 -3.91 14.35
N ASN A 84 16.88 -2.70 14.82
CA ASN A 84 17.66 -1.48 14.56
C ASN A 84 17.99 -1.31 13.06
N ILE A 85 16.99 -1.56 12.21
CA ILE A 85 17.08 -1.42 10.75
C ILE A 85 16.77 0.01 10.32
N PRO A 86 17.36 0.51 9.22
CA PRO A 86 17.23 1.91 8.81
C PRO A 86 15.80 2.28 8.41
N TYR A 87 15.05 1.32 7.87
CA TYR A 87 13.62 1.42 7.54
C TYR A 87 13.05 -0.01 7.44
N PRO A 88 11.73 -0.22 7.60
CA PRO A 88 11.13 -1.54 7.70
C PRO A 88 11.37 -2.45 6.49
N GLU A 89 11.37 -1.89 5.27
CA GLU A 89 11.58 -2.64 4.03
C GLU A 89 13.01 -3.19 3.90
N ALA A 90 13.99 -2.62 4.62
CA ALA A 90 15.39 -3.02 4.51
C ALA A 90 15.60 -4.50 4.80
N ILE A 91 14.81 -5.12 5.68
CA ILE A 91 14.89 -6.55 5.99
C ILE A 91 14.61 -7.45 4.77
N PHE A 92 13.88 -6.95 3.77
CA PHE A 92 13.52 -7.65 2.54
C PHE A 92 14.35 -7.19 1.33
N GLU A 93 15.31 -6.29 1.52
CA GLU A 93 16.21 -5.86 0.45
C GLU A 93 17.44 -6.76 0.34
N LEU A 94 17.75 -7.20 -0.87
CA LEU A 94 18.86 -8.11 -1.14
C LEU A 94 20.22 -7.52 -0.71
N ASN A 95 20.44 -6.22 -0.94
CA ASN A 95 21.68 -5.54 -0.56
C ASN A 95 21.87 -5.48 0.97
N TYR A 96 20.78 -5.28 1.71
CA TYR A 96 20.82 -5.30 3.17
C TYR A 96 21.06 -6.74 3.67
N PHE A 97 20.36 -7.72 3.09
CA PHE A 97 20.51 -9.14 3.43
C PHE A 97 21.96 -9.61 3.31
N TYR A 98 22.68 -9.25 2.24
CA TYR A 98 24.10 -9.61 2.11
C TYR A 98 25.02 -8.97 3.14
N ARG A 99 24.67 -7.77 3.65
CA ARG A 99 25.45 -7.10 4.70
C ARG A 99 25.12 -7.62 6.09
N ASN A 100 23.85 -7.90 6.35
CA ASN A 100 23.35 -8.35 7.64
C ASN A 100 22.12 -9.26 7.45
N PRO A 101 22.32 -10.59 7.32
CA PRO A 101 21.22 -11.53 7.09
C PRO A 101 20.46 -11.88 8.38
N LYS A 102 21.00 -11.53 9.56
CA LYS A 102 20.45 -11.93 10.88
C LYS A 102 19.00 -11.49 11.09
N PRO A 103 18.60 -10.22 10.83
CA PRO A 103 17.21 -9.79 11.00
C PRO A 103 16.22 -10.63 10.17
N PHE A 104 16.56 -10.94 8.92
CA PHE A 104 15.72 -11.79 8.07
C PHE A 104 15.56 -13.19 8.62
N PHE A 105 16.64 -13.85 9.07
CA PHE A 105 16.55 -15.21 9.60
C PHE A 105 15.84 -15.27 10.95
N ASP A 106 16.02 -14.27 11.82
CA ASP A 106 15.28 -14.18 13.07
C ASP A 106 13.79 -13.99 12.81
N LEU A 107 13.43 -13.16 11.84
CA LEU A 107 12.05 -12.96 11.42
C LEU A 107 11.44 -14.22 10.78
N ALA A 108 12.18 -14.88 9.89
CA ALA A 108 11.72 -16.09 9.21
C ALA A 108 11.36 -17.21 10.20
N LYS A 109 12.10 -17.32 11.32
CA LYS A 109 11.79 -18.30 12.38
C LYS A 109 10.44 -18.03 13.06
N GLU A 110 10.05 -16.77 13.23
CA GLU A 110 8.75 -16.43 13.81
C GLU A 110 7.59 -16.69 12.85
N LEU A 111 7.85 -16.53 11.55
CA LEU A 111 6.87 -16.78 10.49
C LEU A 111 6.86 -18.26 10.05
N TYR A 112 7.75 -19.09 10.57
CA TYR A 112 7.92 -20.47 10.11
C TYR A 112 6.61 -21.24 10.33
N PRO A 113 5.98 -21.77 9.27
CA PRO A 113 4.65 -22.34 9.37
C PRO A 113 4.68 -23.69 10.07
N GLY A 114 3.71 -23.88 10.97
CA GLY A 114 3.40 -25.18 11.56
C GLY A 114 1.96 -25.34 12.06
N LYS A 115 1.13 -24.28 11.98
CA LYS A 115 -0.25 -24.26 12.51
C LYS A 115 -1.25 -23.41 11.72
N TYR A 116 -0.91 -22.94 10.52
CA TYR A 116 -1.78 -22.04 9.75
C TYR A 116 -2.57 -22.82 8.70
N PHE A 117 -3.89 -22.64 8.71
CA PHE A 117 -4.80 -23.28 7.75
C PHE A 117 -5.34 -22.25 6.76
N PRO A 118 -5.71 -22.66 5.53
CA PRO A 118 -6.35 -21.77 4.58
C PRO A 118 -7.60 -21.12 5.17
N ASN A 119 -7.81 -19.84 4.86
CA ASN A 119 -9.07 -19.19 5.20
C ASN A 119 -10.20 -19.77 4.36
N LEU A 120 -11.35 -19.97 5.01
CA LEU A 120 -12.61 -20.08 4.31
C LEU A 120 -12.95 -18.66 3.83
N ILE A 121 -12.92 -18.47 2.51
CA ILE A 121 -13.24 -17.21 1.82
C ILE A 121 -14.62 -17.34 1.21
#